data_AF-A0AAD7KN59-F1
#
_entry.id   AF-A0AAD7KN59-F1
#
_cell.length_a   1.000
_cell.length_b   1.000
_cell.length_c   1.000
_cell.angle_alpha   90.00
_cell.angle_beta   90.00
_cell.angle_gamma   90.00
#
_symmetry.space_group_name_H-M   'P 1'
#
loop_
_entity.id
_entity.type
_entity.pdbx_description
1 polymer ?
#
loop_
_entity_poly.entity_id
_entity_poly.type
_entity_poly.pdbx_seq_one_letter_code
_entity_poly.pdbx_strand_id
1 'polypeptide(L)'
;MWYTGKTRNRNGVAIIVDGNLKDEVVEIKRKSDRIILVKLMIDEETFNIISTYAPQIGLEESTKKAFWEDLEEIVQGVPLGEKLFIGADLNGHVGSTNEGFERVHGGYGYGVKNEDGESIFDFAVAYDLILANTFFKKRESYLITFSSGPNKSQIDFVMTRKVDRAVCKDCKVLPGECLVSQHKLMVVNVGVKWRKQKYRSNKCIKTRWWNFNGGKMALFKDKMLQGDPWRVEGEPNMIWDEMASRIRNTAREVLGESRGRGPPTKETWWWNEEVQQAIKAKKECYKRLHKCRNEDNYKCFRQARKDAKKAVREARGKACEGLYQKLETKDGEKDIYRIAKQRERRTKDLIRIKCIKDEADRVLVKEDEINER
;
A
#
# COMPACT_ATOMS: atom_id res chain seq x y z
N MET A 1 -1.52 3.65 3.34
CA MET A 1 -0.57 4.47 2.56
C MET A 1 0.01 5.49 3.50
N TRP A 2 1.33 5.54 3.57
CA TRP A 2 2.06 6.56 4.31
C TRP A 2 2.92 7.33 3.33
N TYR A 3 3.04 8.63 3.55
CA TYR A 3 3.66 9.58 2.64
C TYR A 3 4.52 10.56 3.44
N THR A 4 5.60 11.03 2.83
CA THR A 4 6.42 12.15 3.29
C THR A 4 6.75 13.04 2.10
N GLY A 5 6.75 14.36 2.30
CA GLY A 5 7.02 15.34 1.26
C GLY A 5 6.96 16.77 1.82
N LYS A 6 7.92 17.63 1.46
CA LYS A 6 8.02 19.01 1.97
C LYS A 6 7.03 19.97 1.29
N THR A 7 6.81 19.80 -0.01
CA THR A 7 5.91 20.68 -0.79
C THR A 7 4.95 19.86 -1.64
N ARG A 8 3.81 20.43 -2.01
CA ARG A 8 2.76 19.72 -2.76
C ARG A 8 3.19 19.20 -4.13
N ASN A 9 4.23 19.77 -4.73
CA ASN A 9 4.60 19.53 -6.13
C ASN A 9 6.08 19.17 -6.35
N ARG A 10 6.88 19.05 -5.29
CA ARG A 10 8.31 18.72 -5.41
C ARG A 10 8.69 17.66 -4.41
N ASN A 11 9.38 16.63 -4.91
CA ASN A 11 9.78 15.43 -4.17
C ASN A 11 8.58 14.70 -3.56
N GLY A 12 8.87 13.70 -2.73
CA GLY A 12 7.88 12.96 -1.98
C GLY A 12 7.96 11.46 -2.27
N VAL A 13 7.95 10.68 -1.19
CA VAL A 13 7.97 9.22 -1.25
C VAL A 13 6.80 8.66 -0.45
N ALA A 14 6.29 7.51 -0.88
CA ALA A 14 5.15 6.86 -0.28
C ALA A 14 5.29 5.35 -0.26
N ILE A 15 4.76 4.73 0.79
CA ILE A 15 4.61 3.28 0.88
C ILE A 15 3.12 2.95 1.02
N ILE A 16 2.64 2.07 0.14
CA ILE A 16 1.27 1.56 0.14
C ILE A 16 1.34 0.08 0.51
N VAL A 17 0.66 -0.29 1.59
CA VAL A 17 0.57 -1.67 2.09
C VAL A 17 -0.85 -2.20 1.85
N ASP A 18 -0.95 -3.48 1.53
CA ASP A 18 -2.24 -4.18 1.35
C ASP A 18 -3.11 -4.08 2.60
N GLY A 19 -4.43 -3.98 2.42
CA GLY A 19 -5.37 -3.84 3.52
C GLY A 19 -5.32 -4.99 4.54
N ASN A 20 -4.88 -6.19 4.14
CA ASN A 20 -4.72 -7.33 5.03
C ASN A 20 -3.41 -7.29 5.84
N LEU A 21 -2.41 -6.53 5.39
CA LEU A 21 -1.13 -6.33 6.07
C LEU A 21 -1.09 -5.03 6.87
N LYS A 22 -2.16 -4.24 6.84
CA LYS A 22 -2.23 -2.95 7.54
C LYS A 22 -2.00 -3.08 9.04
N ASP A 23 -2.51 -4.15 9.64
CA ASP A 23 -2.36 -4.41 11.08
C ASP A 23 -0.99 -5.05 11.42
N GLU A 24 -0.18 -5.38 10.41
CA GLU A 24 1.18 -5.88 10.54
C GLU A 24 2.23 -4.75 10.56
N VAL A 25 1.81 -3.51 10.35
CA VAL A 25 2.71 -2.34 10.42
C VAL A 25 2.97 -1.99 11.87
N VAL A 26 4.24 -2.02 12.27
CA VAL A 26 4.66 -1.77 13.66
C VAL A 26 5.34 -0.42 13.85
N GLU A 27 6.00 0.10 12.81
CA GLU A 27 6.73 1.37 12.91
C GLU A 27 6.79 2.07 11.55
N ILE A 28 6.81 3.41 11.60
CA ILE A 28 6.96 4.26 10.41
C ILE A 28 7.92 5.39 10.74
N LYS A 29 9.07 5.42 10.08
CA LYS A 29 10.06 6.50 10.21
C LYS A 29 10.03 7.38 8.97
N ARG A 30 9.82 8.68 9.15
CA ARG A 30 9.92 9.69 8.08
C ARG A 30 11.16 10.53 8.33
N LYS A 31 12.23 10.26 7.59
CA LYS A 31 13.51 10.95 7.78
C LYS A 31 13.55 12.28 7.01
N SER A 32 13.11 12.25 5.75
CA SER A 32 13.08 13.43 4.88
C SER A 32 11.90 13.37 3.89
N ASP A 33 11.79 14.35 2.99
CA ASP A 33 10.86 14.31 1.86
C ASP A 33 11.28 13.32 0.76
N ARG A 34 12.42 12.65 0.95
CA ARG A 34 13.00 11.68 0.02
C ARG A 34 13.09 10.28 0.60
N ILE A 35 12.89 10.10 1.90
CA ILE A 35 13.08 8.80 2.56
C ILE A 35 11.98 8.52 3.57
N ILE A 36 11.33 7.37 3.42
CA ILE A 36 10.37 6.80 4.37
C ILE A 36 10.68 5.32 4.60
N LEU A 37 10.65 4.89 5.86
CA LEU A 37 10.74 3.50 6.27
C LEU A 37 9.39 3.07 6.86
N VAL A 38 8.93 1.88 6.47
CA VAL A 38 7.81 1.18 7.09
C VAL A 38 8.33 -0.19 7.56
N LYS A 39 8.20 -0.44 8.86
CA LYS A 39 8.51 -1.72 9.49
C LYS A 39 7.23 -2.56 9.57
N LEU A 40 7.31 -3.77 9.05
CA LEU A 40 6.24 -4.77 9.02
C LEU A 40 6.70 -5.99 9.83
N MET A 41 5.85 -6.49 10.71
CA MET A 41 6.08 -7.75 11.41
C MET A 41 5.14 -8.79 10.82
N ILE A 42 5.67 -9.76 10.06
CA ILE A 42 4.87 -10.80 9.42
C ILE A 42 5.25 -12.14 10.06
N ASP A 43 4.30 -12.71 10.81
CA ASP A 43 4.54 -13.88 11.66
C ASP A 43 5.72 -13.64 12.63
N GLU A 44 6.83 -14.36 12.46
CA GLU A 44 8.05 -14.26 13.30
C GLU A 44 9.17 -13.47 12.61
N GLU A 45 8.94 -12.94 11.40
CA GLU A 45 9.95 -12.19 10.64
C GLU A 45 9.60 -10.69 10.57
N THR A 46 10.57 -9.83 10.86
CA THR A 46 10.45 -8.38 10.69
C THR A 46 11.04 -7.95 9.34
N PHE A 47 10.28 -7.15 8.60
CA PHE A 47 10.64 -6.57 7.30
C PHE A 47 10.69 -5.05 7.41
N ASN A 48 11.81 -4.48 6.98
CA ASN A 48 12.02 -3.04 6.85
C ASN A 48 11.96 -2.67 5.38
N ILE A 49 10.91 -1.96 4.99
CA ILE A 49 10.73 -1.47 3.63
C ILE A 49 11.05 0.02 3.61
N ILE A 50 12.13 0.38 2.93
CA ILE A 50 12.54 1.76 2.72
C ILE A 50 12.16 2.16 1.31
N SER A 51 11.50 3.30 1.16
CA SER A 51 11.29 3.95 -0.14
C SER A 51 12.13 5.21 -0.19
N THR A 52 12.96 5.33 -1.22
CA THR A 52 13.87 6.46 -1.40
C THR A 52 13.78 7.09 -2.78
N TYR A 53 14.05 8.39 -2.83
CA TYR A 53 14.19 9.16 -4.07
C TYR A 53 15.42 10.08 -3.99
N ALA A 54 16.50 9.68 -4.65
CA ALA A 54 17.76 10.41 -4.63
C ALA A 54 17.65 11.77 -5.35
N PRO A 55 18.50 12.74 -5.01
CA PRO A 55 18.68 13.96 -5.80
C PRO A 55 19.01 13.67 -7.27
N GLN A 56 18.66 14.58 -8.18
CA GLN A 56 18.99 14.45 -9.61
C GLN A 56 20.48 14.76 -9.86
N ILE A 57 20.99 14.22 -10.97
CA ILE A 57 22.32 14.51 -11.48
C ILE A 57 22.47 16.04 -11.68
N GLY A 58 23.49 16.63 -11.05
CA GLY A 58 23.78 18.08 -11.11
C GLY A 58 23.17 18.94 -10.01
N LEU A 59 22.49 18.36 -9.00
CA LEU A 59 22.20 19.09 -7.76
C LEU A 59 23.48 19.34 -6.95
N GLU A 60 23.43 20.31 -6.03
CA GLU A 60 24.54 20.61 -5.12
C GLU A 60 25.01 19.38 -4.35
N GLU A 61 26.33 19.22 -4.25
CA GLU A 61 26.97 18.10 -3.56
C GLU A 61 26.56 18.01 -2.09
N SER A 62 26.30 19.16 -1.46
CA SER A 62 25.74 19.27 -0.10
C SER A 62 24.44 18.48 0.05
N THR A 63 23.56 18.52 -0.96
CA THR A 63 22.26 17.85 -0.94
C THR A 63 22.39 16.34 -1.19
N LYS A 64 23.33 15.95 -2.06
CA LYS A 64 23.65 14.53 -2.28
C LYS A 64 24.23 13.90 -1.02
N LYS A 65 25.20 14.57 -0.40
CA LYS A 65 25.82 14.14 0.85
C LYS A 65 24.78 13.96 1.96
N ALA A 66 23.93 14.97 2.19
CA ALA A 66 22.87 14.88 3.18
C ALA A 66 21.88 13.72 2.92
N PHE A 67 21.58 13.43 1.65
CA PHE A 67 20.74 12.29 1.30
C PHE A 67 21.39 10.94 1.67
N TRP A 68 22.69 10.79 1.41
CA TRP A 68 23.41 9.56 1.73
C TRP A 68 23.58 9.39 3.24
N GLU A 69 23.88 10.45 3.98
CA GLU A 69 23.93 10.46 5.45
C GLU A 69 22.57 10.08 6.07
N ASP A 70 21.47 10.66 5.58
CA ASP A 70 20.12 10.33 6.02
C ASP A 70 19.77 8.85 5.76
N LEU A 71 20.19 8.31 4.61
CA LEU A 71 19.94 6.91 4.25
C LEU A 71 20.78 5.95 5.08
N GLU A 72 22.05 6.29 5.31
CA GLU A 72 22.98 5.57 6.18
C GLU A 72 22.42 5.42 7.59
N GLU A 73 21.94 6.51 8.20
CA GLU A 73 21.36 6.46 9.55
C GLU A 73 20.18 5.48 9.64
N ILE A 74 19.30 5.46 8.62
CA ILE A 74 18.15 4.54 8.62
C ILE A 74 18.61 3.09 8.44
N VAL A 75 19.57 2.83 7.54
CA VAL A 75 20.08 1.48 7.28
C VAL A 75 20.84 0.93 8.49
N GLN A 76 21.63 1.76 9.17
CA GLN A 76 22.30 1.42 10.43
C GLN A 76 21.29 1.15 11.56
N GLY A 77 20.20 1.90 11.60
CA GLY A 77 19.12 1.71 12.57
C GLY A 77 18.26 0.46 12.36
N VAL A 78 18.53 -0.36 11.33
CA VAL A 78 17.86 -1.65 11.11
C VAL A 78 18.75 -2.78 11.62
N PRO A 79 18.31 -3.56 12.62
CA PRO A 79 19.08 -4.71 13.14
C PRO A 79 19.41 -5.73 12.04
N LEU A 80 20.55 -6.43 12.19
CA LEU A 80 21.01 -7.44 11.23
C LEU A 80 20.09 -8.67 11.16
N GLY A 81 19.35 -8.98 12.23
CA GLY A 81 18.36 -10.06 12.25
C GLY A 81 17.05 -9.72 11.51
N GLU A 82 16.80 -8.45 11.23
CA GLU A 82 15.62 -8.01 10.50
C GLU A 82 15.90 -7.91 8.99
N LYS A 83 14.89 -8.25 8.18
CA LYS A 83 15.00 -8.21 6.71
C LYS A 83 14.95 -6.78 6.22
N LEU A 84 15.82 -6.42 5.27
CA LEU A 84 15.88 -5.07 4.72
C LEU A 84 15.67 -5.07 3.20
N PHE A 85 14.73 -4.23 2.75
CA PHE A 85 14.46 -3.96 1.34
C PHE A 85 14.35 -2.46 1.10
N ILE A 86 15.14 -1.95 0.16
CA ILE A 86 15.15 -0.54 -0.23
C ILE A 86 14.69 -0.46 -1.68
N GLY A 87 13.52 0.12 -1.92
CA GLY A 87 13.04 0.46 -3.25
C GLY A 87 13.38 1.91 -3.55
N ALA A 88 14.26 2.14 -4.51
CA ALA A 88 14.89 3.44 -4.70
C ALA A 88 14.91 3.87 -6.16
N ASP A 89 14.56 5.12 -6.43
CA ASP A 89 15.02 5.83 -7.64
C ASP A 89 16.28 6.59 -7.26
N LEU A 90 17.43 6.05 -7.65
CA LEU A 90 18.75 6.53 -7.21
C LEU A 90 19.36 7.54 -8.18
N ASN A 91 18.76 7.78 -9.35
CA ASN A 91 19.28 8.65 -10.41
C ASN A 91 20.71 8.32 -10.91
N GLY A 92 21.36 7.27 -10.41
CA GLY A 92 22.68 6.81 -10.84
C GLY A 92 22.62 5.60 -11.77
N HIS A 93 23.66 5.41 -12.56
CA HIS A 93 23.82 4.32 -13.51
C HIS A 93 24.91 3.36 -13.03
N VAL A 94 24.56 2.11 -12.76
CA VAL A 94 25.52 1.10 -12.25
C VAL A 94 26.26 0.35 -13.36
N GLY A 95 25.75 0.41 -14.59
CA GLY A 95 26.34 -0.23 -15.76
C GLY A 95 25.92 -1.69 -15.97
N SER A 96 26.36 -2.30 -17.08
CA SER A 96 26.05 -3.70 -17.40
C SER A 96 27.00 -4.71 -16.77
N THR A 97 28.25 -4.32 -16.49
CA THR A 97 29.29 -5.19 -15.93
C THR A 97 29.32 -5.12 -14.40
N ASN A 98 29.84 -6.17 -13.75
CA ASN A 98 30.07 -6.21 -12.30
C ASN A 98 31.56 -6.17 -11.93
N GLU A 99 32.43 -5.82 -12.88
CA GLU A 99 33.89 -5.81 -12.68
C GLU A 99 34.25 -4.89 -11.50
N GLY A 100 34.91 -5.47 -10.48
CA GLY A 100 35.28 -4.78 -9.24
C GLY A 100 34.16 -4.66 -8.21
N PHE A 101 32.95 -5.09 -8.52
CA PHE A 101 31.76 -5.00 -7.66
C PHE A 101 30.95 -6.32 -7.63
N GLU A 102 31.60 -7.47 -7.84
CA GLU A 102 30.97 -8.79 -7.98
C GLU A 102 30.18 -9.20 -6.73
N ARG A 103 30.53 -8.64 -5.57
CA ARG A 103 29.82 -8.86 -4.31
C ARG A 103 28.42 -8.25 -4.28
N VAL A 104 28.23 -7.11 -4.95
CA VAL A 104 27.02 -6.28 -4.84
C VAL A 104 26.25 -6.18 -6.16
N HIS A 105 26.88 -6.48 -7.29
CA HIS A 105 26.31 -6.46 -8.63
C HIS A 105 26.34 -7.85 -9.28
N GLY A 106 25.19 -8.30 -9.78
CA GLY A 106 25.05 -9.65 -10.33
C GLY A 106 25.44 -9.83 -11.80
N GLY A 107 25.95 -8.77 -12.44
CA GLY A 107 26.42 -8.80 -13.83
C GLY A 107 25.32 -8.69 -14.90
N TYR A 108 24.08 -8.40 -14.51
CA TYR A 108 22.94 -8.22 -15.43
C TYR A 108 22.33 -6.82 -15.33
N GLY A 109 23.15 -5.78 -15.34
CA GLY A 109 22.69 -4.38 -15.36
C GLY A 109 22.50 -3.82 -16.78
N TYR A 110 22.21 -2.53 -16.90
CA TYR A 110 22.02 -1.84 -18.18
C TYR A 110 22.78 -0.52 -18.26
N GLY A 111 23.39 -0.26 -19.42
CA GLY A 111 24.08 0.99 -19.72
C GLY A 111 25.53 1.02 -19.24
N VAL A 112 26.07 2.23 -19.11
CA VAL A 112 27.45 2.48 -18.65
C VAL A 112 27.41 3.10 -17.27
N LYS A 113 28.35 2.69 -16.40
CA LYS A 113 28.47 3.22 -15.04
C LYS A 113 28.80 4.71 -15.06
N ASN A 114 28.17 5.51 -14.21
CA ASN A 114 28.52 6.92 -13.99
C ASN A 114 28.97 7.17 -12.54
N GLU A 115 29.41 8.38 -12.23
CA GLU A 115 29.87 8.79 -10.89
C GLU A 115 28.80 8.54 -9.80
N ASP A 116 27.54 8.90 -10.03
CA ASP A 116 26.45 8.60 -9.08
C ASP A 116 26.26 7.08 -8.90
N GLY A 117 26.55 6.29 -9.93
CA GLY A 117 26.59 4.82 -9.87
C GLY A 117 27.73 4.27 -9.02
N GLU A 118 28.87 4.96 -8.96
CA GLU A 118 29.96 4.64 -8.02
C GLU A 118 29.53 4.90 -6.59
N SER A 119 28.87 6.02 -6.30
CA SER A 119 28.31 6.27 -4.96
C SER A 119 27.29 5.21 -4.52
N ILE A 120 26.46 4.70 -5.46
CA ILE A 120 25.56 3.57 -5.19
C ILE A 120 26.35 2.32 -4.80
N PHE A 121 27.46 2.04 -5.49
CA PHE A 121 28.31 0.90 -5.16
C PHE A 121 29.04 1.07 -3.84
N ASP A 122 29.59 2.24 -3.54
CA ASP A 122 30.27 2.52 -2.27
C ASP A 122 29.32 2.30 -1.10
N PHE A 123 28.09 2.82 -1.21
CA PHE A 123 27.04 2.59 -0.22
C PHE A 123 26.66 1.10 -0.12
N ALA A 124 26.49 0.41 -1.24
CA ALA A 124 26.14 -1.00 -1.25
C ALA A 124 27.24 -1.89 -0.62
N VAL A 125 28.51 -1.59 -0.90
CA VAL A 125 29.66 -2.32 -0.34
C VAL A 125 29.78 -2.07 1.16
N ALA A 126 29.64 -0.83 1.61
CA ALA A 126 29.73 -0.47 3.02
C ALA A 126 28.69 -1.21 3.89
N TYR A 127 27.47 -1.39 3.37
CA TYR A 127 26.35 -2.00 4.09
C TYR A 127 26.05 -3.46 3.71
N ASP A 128 26.94 -4.11 2.94
CA ASP A 128 26.78 -5.46 2.36
C ASP A 128 25.39 -5.68 1.72
N LEU A 129 24.97 -4.66 0.95
CA LEU A 129 23.74 -4.67 0.17
C LEU A 129 24.01 -5.15 -1.24
N ILE A 130 23.05 -5.85 -1.82
CA ILE A 130 23.07 -6.27 -3.21
C ILE A 130 22.02 -5.51 -4.01
N LEU A 131 22.33 -5.21 -5.28
CA LEU A 131 21.38 -4.64 -6.23
C LEU A 131 20.54 -5.76 -6.85
N ALA A 132 19.42 -6.13 -6.23
CA ALA A 132 18.65 -7.32 -6.55
C ALA A 132 18.25 -7.44 -8.03
N ASN A 133 17.91 -6.33 -8.68
CA ASN A 133 17.56 -6.31 -10.11
C ASN A 133 18.73 -6.68 -11.06
N THR A 134 19.98 -6.62 -10.59
CA THR A 134 21.18 -6.92 -11.39
C THR A 134 21.61 -8.39 -11.30
N PHE A 135 20.97 -9.20 -10.44
CA PHE A 135 21.27 -10.63 -10.25
C PHE A 135 20.41 -11.57 -11.10
N PHE A 136 19.42 -11.03 -11.81
CA PHE A 136 18.54 -11.83 -12.65
C PHE A 136 18.78 -11.53 -14.11
N LYS A 137 19.17 -12.56 -14.88
CA LYS A 137 19.27 -12.45 -16.33
C LYS A 137 17.91 -12.15 -16.93
N LYS A 138 17.75 -10.98 -17.55
CA LYS A 138 16.53 -10.53 -18.23
C LYS A 138 16.84 -10.06 -19.65
N ARG A 139 15.78 -9.98 -20.47
CA ARG A 139 15.83 -9.23 -21.73
C ARG A 139 15.98 -7.74 -21.43
N GLU A 140 16.67 -7.01 -22.30
CA GLU A 140 16.98 -5.58 -22.12
C GLU A 140 15.75 -4.73 -21.77
N SER A 141 14.61 -4.97 -22.44
CA SER A 141 13.35 -4.25 -22.17
C SER A 141 12.81 -4.38 -20.74
N TYR A 142 13.29 -5.38 -19.98
CA TYR A 142 12.93 -5.69 -18.60
C TYR A 142 13.98 -5.21 -17.59
N LEU A 143 15.09 -4.64 -18.06
CA LEU A 143 16.12 -3.99 -17.23
C LEU A 143 15.95 -2.48 -17.17
N ILE A 144 15.47 -1.89 -18.28
CA ILE A 144 15.25 -0.44 -18.40
C ILE A 144 14.11 -0.01 -17.49
N THR A 145 14.39 0.89 -16.54
CA THR A 145 13.40 1.43 -15.59
C THR A 145 12.91 2.82 -15.98
N PHE A 146 13.70 3.59 -16.74
CA PHE A 146 13.35 4.93 -17.21
C PHE A 146 13.49 5.04 -18.73
N SER A 147 12.57 5.77 -19.36
CA SER A 147 12.61 6.01 -20.81
C SER A 147 12.08 7.41 -21.15
N SER A 148 12.91 8.23 -21.79
CA SER A 148 12.54 9.58 -22.24
C SER A 148 12.96 9.78 -23.70
N GLY A 149 11.98 9.82 -24.60
CA GLY A 149 12.27 9.88 -26.05
C GLY A 149 13.04 8.63 -26.52
N PRO A 150 14.23 8.78 -27.13
CA PRO A 150 15.13 7.67 -27.48
C PRO A 150 15.99 7.19 -26.30
N ASN A 151 16.12 7.99 -25.24
CA ASN A 151 17.00 7.69 -24.11
C ASN A 151 16.36 6.66 -23.18
N LYS A 152 17.13 5.67 -22.78
CA LYS A 152 16.75 4.58 -21.90
C LYS A 152 17.80 4.44 -20.81
N SER A 153 17.38 4.24 -19.57
CA SER A 153 18.29 4.06 -18.44
C SER A 153 17.71 3.10 -17.40
N GLN A 154 18.59 2.62 -16.53
CA GLN A 154 18.26 1.85 -15.34
C GLN A 154 18.72 2.68 -14.14
N ILE A 155 17.76 3.31 -13.46
CA ILE A 155 17.99 4.24 -12.33
C ILE A 155 17.16 3.86 -11.10
N ASP A 156 16.17 2.98 -11.28
CA ASP A 156 15.37 2.44 -10.18
C ASP A 156 15.94 1.07 -9.76
N PHE A 157 16.26 0.91 -8.48
CA PHE A 157 16.89 -0.29 -7.92
C PHE A 157 16.13 -0.82 -6.72
N VAL A 158 16.19 -2.15 -6.53
CA VAL A 158 15.85 -2.77 -5.26
C VAL A 158 17.13 -3.23 -4.61
N MET A 159 17.47 -2.65 -3.45
CA MET A 159 18.60 -3.08 -2.64
C MET A 159 18.12 -3.97 -1.50
N THR A 160 18.87 -5.00 -1.16
CA THR A 160 18.60 -5.87 0.00
C THR A 160 19.90 -6.39 0.58
N ARG A 161 19.93 -6.80 1.84
CA ARG A 161 21.14 -7.39 2.43
C ARG A 161 21.53 -8.66 1.68
N LYS A 162 22.83 -8.92 1.58
CA LYS A 162 23.34 -10.14 0.97
C LYS A 162 22.77 -11.41 1.60
N VAL A 163 22.57 -11.42 2.92
CA VAL A 163 21.94 -12.54 3.64
C VAL A 163 20.49 -12.78 3.23
N ASP A 164 19.76 -11.73 2.84
CA ASP A 164 18.37 -11.79 2.40
C ASP A 164 18.23 -12.10 0.89
N ARG A 165 19.35 -12.22 0.16
CA ARG A 165 19.33 -12.58 -1.27
C ARG A 165 18.51 -13.84 -1.54
N ALA A 166 18.54 -14.83 -0.65
CA ALA A 166 17.86 -16.10 -0.83
C ALA A 166 16.32 -15.99 -0.81
N VAL A 167 15.78 -14.95 -0.14
CA VAL A 167 14.32 -14.70 -0.13
C VAL A 167 13.88 -13.95 -1.38
N CYS A 168 14.75 -13.19 -2.04
CA CYS A 168 14.46 -12.54 -3.32
C CYS A 168 14.45 -13.57 -4.47
N LYS A 169 13.27 -13.93 -4.97
CA LYS A 169 13.07 -14.96 -5.99
C LYS A 169 13.14 -14.44 -7.42
N ASP A 170 12.70 -13.21 -7.63
CA ASP A 170 12.71 -12.56 -8.94
C ASP A 170 12.66 -11.04 -8.77
N CYS A 171 13.28 -10.31 -9.69
CA CYS A 171 13.13 -8.87 -9.81
C CYS A 171 13.02 -8.51 -11.30
N LYS A 172 11.97 -7.79 -11.68
CA LYS A 172 11.69 -7.47 -13.09
C LYS A 172 10.98 -6.15 -13.27
N VAL A 173 11.24 -5.50 -14.40
CA VAL A 173 10.45 -4.36 -14.88
C VAL A 173 9.25 -4.83 -15.70
N LEU A 174 8.13 -4.14 -15.58
CA LEU A 174 6.91 -4.32 -16.35
C LEU A 174 6.79 -3.22 -17.42
N PRO A 175 7.31 -3.44 -18.65
CA PRO A 175 7.35 -2.39 -19.67
C PRO A 175 5.98 -2.00 -20.23
N GLY A 176 4.98 -2.89 -20.13
CA GLY A 176 3.64 -2.71 -20.70
C GLY A 176 2.64 -1.93 -19.83
N GLU A 177 3.05 -1.44 -18.65
CA GLU A 177 2.15 -0.71 -17.75
C GLU A 177 2.18 0.81 -18.00
N CYS A 178 1.00 1.43 -17.97
CA CYS A 178 0.77 2.82 -18.36
C CYS A 178 0.49 3.75 -17.17
N LEU A 179 1.19 3.50 -16.05
CA LEU A 179 1.02 4.26 -14.81
C LEU A 179 1.72 5.62 -14.89
N VAL A 180 2.97 5.61 -15.37
CA VAL A 180 3.84 6.77 -15.52
C VAL A 180 4.38 6.81 -16.95
N SER A 181 4.70 8.01 -17.45
CA SER A 181 5.13 8.20 -18.85
C SER A 181 6.60 7.88 -19.10
N GLN A 182 7.45 8.00 -18.07
CA GLN A 182 8.90 7.84 -18.19
C GLN A 182 9.41 6.66 -17.35
N HIS A 183 9.03 6.59 -16.07
CA HIS A 183 9.36 5.45 -15.21
C HIS A 183 8.46 4.26 -15.51
N LYS A 184 9.04 3.06 -15.40
CA LYS A 184 8.37 1.78 -15.56
C LYS A 184 8.28 1.10 -14.21
N LEU A 185 7.19 0.37 -13.99
CA LEU A 185 6.97 -0.32 -12.73
C LEU A 185 7.94 -1.49 -12.58
N MET A 186 8.66 -1.52 -11.47
CA MET A 186 9.49 -2.66 -11.08
C MET A 186 8.75 -3.51 -10.04
N VAL A 187 8.91 -4.83 -10.13
CA VAL A 187 8.30 -5.80 -9.24
C VAL A 187 9.38 -6.74 -8.71
N VAL A 188 9.45 -6.86 -7.40
CA VAL A 188 10.27 -7.85 -6.69
C VAL A 188 9.36 -8.92 -6.09
N ASN A 189 9.73 -10.19 -6.28
CA ASN A 189 9.08 -11.33 -5.67
C ASN A 189 9.91 -11.78 -4.48
N VAL A 190 9.37 -11.64 -3.27
CA VAL A 190 10.03 -12.07 -2.03
C VAL A 190 9.29 -13.27 -1.46
N GLY A 191 10.02 -14.35 -1.19
CA GLY A 191 9.50 -15.54 -0.53
C GLY A 191 9.46 -15.32 0.99
N VAL A 192 8.26 -15.29 1.55
CA VAL A 192 8.04 -15.13 3.00
C VAL A 192 7.44 -16.42 3.54
N LYS A 193 7.95 -16.90 4.68
CA LYS A 193 7.37 -18.05 5.39
C LYS A 193 6.11 -17.57 6.10
N TRP A 194 4.98 -17.72 5.43
CA TRP A 194 3.69 -17.32 5.97
C TRP A 194 2.94 -18.52 6.54
N ARG A 195 2.84 -18.61 7.87
CA ARG A 195 1.82 -19.45 8.51
C ARG A 195 0.49 -18.73 8.36
N LYS A 196 -0.26 -19.07 7.32
CA LYS A 196 -1.59 -18.50 7.11
C LYS A 196 -2.39 -18.77 8.40
N GLN A 197 -2.48 -17.79 9.30
CA GLN A 197 -3.46 -17.83 10.36
C GLN A 197 -4.76 -17.93 9.58
N LYS A 198 -5.37 -19.13 9.64
CA LYS A 198 -6.81 -19.21 9.50
C LYS A 198 -7.27 -18.30 10.62
N TYR A 199 -7.48 -17.02 10.31
CA TYR A 199 -8.63 -16.35 10.84
C TYR A 199 -9.74 -17.35 10.56
N ARG A 200 -10.05 -18.17 11.56
CA ARG A 200 -11.42 -18.42 11.90
C ARG A 200 -11.94 -17.01 11.99
N SER A 201 -12.38 -16.47 10.85
CA SER A 201 -13.48 -15.56 10.90
C SER A 201 -14.47 -16.42 11.65
N ASN A 202 -14.60 -16.21 12.96
CA ASN A 202 -15.91 -16.23 13.55
C ASN A 202 -16.65 -15.32 12.58
N LYS A 203 -17.31 -15.95 11.58
CA LYS A 203 -18.12 -15.25 10.60
C LYS A 203 -19.21 -14.76 11.51
N CYS A 204 -18.97 -13.61 12.14
CA CYS A 204 -19.84 -13.06 13.13
C CYS A 204 -21.14 -12.92 12.38
N ILE A 205 -22.11 -13.73 12.78
CA ILE A 205 -23.38 -13.80 12.11
C ILE A 205 -24.00 -12.44 12.35
N LYS A 206 -24.07 -11.63 11.29
CA LYS A 206 -24.58 -10.26 11.37
C LYS A 206 -25.96 -10.23 10.76
N THR A 207 -26.92 -9.74 11.55
CA THR A 207 -28.24 -9.34 11.07
C THR A 207 -28.09 -8.30 9.96
N ARG A 208 -28.84 -8.48 8.87
CA ARG A 208 -28.79 -7.60 7.70
C ARG A 208 -29.56 -6.29 7.92
N TRP A 209 -29.12 -5.44 8.84
CA TRP A 209 -29.81 -4.19 9.18
C TRP A 209 -30.04 -3.25 7.99
N TRP A 210 -29.20 -3.31 6.94
CA TRP A 210 -29.41 -2.56 5.69
C TRP A 210 -30.64 -2.99 4.89
N ASN A 211 -31.20 -4.16 5.20
CA ASN A 211 -32.42 -4.69 4.59
C ASN A 211 -33.68 -4.20 5.33
N PHE A 212 -33.54 -3.31 6.32
CA PHE A 212 -34.66 -2.72 7.05
C PHE A 212 -35.30 -1.61 6.20
N ASN A 213 -36.08 -2.01 5.20
CA ASN A 213 -36.80 -1.13 4.27
C ASN A 213 -38.31 -1.45 4.30
N GLY A 214 -39.13 -0.59 3.70
CA GLY A 214 -40.61 -0.58 3.79
C GLY A 214 -41.29 -1.92 4.07
N GLY A 215 -41.23 -2.86 3.12
CA GLY A 215 -41.90 -4.16 3.26
C GLY A 215 -41.39 -5.00 4.44
N LYS A 216 -40.09 -4.95 4.74
CA LYS A 216 -39.51 -5.66 5.89
C LYS A 216 -39.73 -4.95 7.22
N MET A 217 -39.88 -3.63 7.22
CA MET A 217 -40.24 -2.87 8.42
C MET A 217 -41.65 -3.23 8.89
N ALA A 218 -42.61 -3.33 7.96
CA ALA A 218 -43.98 -3.74 8.26
C ALA A 218 -44.01 -5.15 8.87
N LEU A 219 -43.30 -6.10 8.25
CA LEU A 219 -43.20 -7.48 8.73
C LEU A 219 -42.53 -7.59 10.11
N PHE A 220 -41.50 -6.76 10.35
CA PHE A 220 -40.83 -6.70 11.65
C PHE A 220 -41.75 -6.14 12.74
N LYS A 221 -42.51 -5.08 12.42
CA LYS A 221 -43.47 -4.48 13.35
C LYS A 221 -44.58 -5.47 13.72
N ASP A 222 -45.14 -6.16 12.73
CA ASP A 222 -46.17 -7.17 12.93
C ASP A 222 -45.69 -8.31 13.84
N LYS A 223 -44.51 -8.88 13.56
CA LYS A 223 -43.90 -9.89 14.44
C LYS A 223 -43.59 -9.40 15.85
N MET A 224 -43.25 -8.13 16.03
CA MET A 224 -43.02 -7.60 17.37
C MET A 224 -44.31 -7.53 18.19
N LEU A 225 -45.40 -7.13 17.53
CA LEU A 225 -46.72 -7.00 18.14
C LEU A 225 -47.40 -8.36 18.43
N GLN A 226 -47.04 -9.41 17.69
CA GLN A 226 -47.56 -10.77 17.90
C GLN A 226 -46.89 -11.53 19.04
N GLY A 227 -45.73 -11.10 19.53
CA GLY A 227 -45.07 -11.78 20.64
C GLY A 227 -45.67 -11.40 22.00
N ASP A 228 -45.26 -12.10 23.04
CA ASP A 228 -45.77 -11.91 24.41
C ASP A 228 -45.67 -10.46 24.92
N PRO A 229 -46.48 -10.03 25.90
CA PRO A 229 -46.30 -8.74 26.55
C PRO A 229 -44.89 -8.59 27.16
N TRP A 230 -44.36 -7.37 27.16
CA TRP A 230 -43.08 -7.10 27.82
C TRP A 230 -43.20 -7.35 29.33
N ARG A 231 -42.23 -8.06 29.91
CA ARG A 231 -42.09 -8.13 31.36
C ARG A 231 -41.85 -6.73 31.92
N VAL A 232 -42.60 -6.39 32.96
CA VAL A 232 -42.50 -5.10 33.67
C VAL A 232 -41.83 -5.27 35.03
N GLU A 233 -41.64 -6.52 35.49
CA GLU A 233 -41.11 -6.85 36.82
C GLU A 233 -39.87 -7.76 36.74
N GLY A 234 -38.82 -7.40 37.48
CA GLY A 234 -37.53 -8.09 37.51
C GLY A 234 -36.35 -7.11 37.64
N GLU A 235 -35.11 -7.64 37.66
CA GLU A 235 -33.92 -6.81 37.62
C GLU A 235 -33.82 -6.04 36.28
N PRO A 236 -33.47 -4.74 36.29
CA PRO A 236 -33.38 -3.91 35.08
C PRO A 236 -32.50 -4.50 33.97
N ASN A 237 -31.36 -5.10 34.33
CA ASN A 237 -30.45 -5.72 33.37
C ASN A 237 -31.09 -6.94 32.68
N MET A 238 -31.83 -7.75 33.43
CA MET A 238 -32.53 -8.92 32.88
C MET A 238 -33.65 -8.49 31.92
N ILE A 239 -34.43 -7.47 32.30
CA ILE A 239 -35.49 -6.91 31.45
C ILE A 239 -34.89 -6.35 30.15
N TRP A 240 -33.78 -5.63 30.24
CA TRP A 240 -33.06 -5.12 29.07
C TRP A 240 -32.54 -6.25 28.17
N ASP A 241 -31.91 -7.27 28.74
CA ASP A 241 -31.35 -8.37 27.98
C ASP A 241 -32.42 -9.18 27.27
N GLU A 242 -33.57 -9.39 27.91
CA GLU A 242 -34.74 -10.04 27.31
C GLU A 242 -35.30 -9.21 26.15
N MET A 243 -35.52 -7.90 26.38
CA MET A 243 -35.99 -6.99 25.35
C MET A 243 -35.03 -6.93 24.15
N ALA A 244 -33.75 -6.72 24.42
CA ALA A 244 -32.71 -6.64 23.41
C ALA A 244 -32.55 -7.96 22.65
N SER A 245 -32.72 -9.10 23.33
CA SER A 245 -32.64 -10.43 22.71
C SER A 245 -33.82 -10.67 21.78
N ARG A 246 -35.05 -10.34 22.20
CA ARG A 246 -36.24 -10.41 21.36
C ARG A 246 -36.11 -9.53 20.13
N ILE A 247 -35.65 -8.28 20.29
CA ILE A 247 -35.35 -7.38 19.17
C ILE A 247 -34.36 -7.99 18.19
N ARG A 248 -33.24 -8.50 18.70
CA ARG A 248 -32.18 -9.12 17.88
C ARG A 248 -32.64 -10.41 17.19
N ASN A 249 -33.51 -11.20 17.81
CA ASN A 249 -34.04 -12.45 17.26
C ASN A 249 -35.01 -12.18 16.11
N THR A 250 -36.03 -11.34 16.33
CA THR A 250 -36.98 -10.96 15.28
C THR A 250 -36.26 -10.28 14.12
N ALA A 251 -35.23 -9.48 14.40
CA ALA A 251 -34.46 -8.83 13.34
C ALA A 251 -33.67 -9.85 12.52
N ARG A 252 -33.09 -10.88 13.15
CA ARG A 252 -32.43 -11.99 12.45
C ARG A 252 -33.39 -12.75 11.54
N GLU A 253 -34.60 -13.02 12.01
CA GLU A 253 -35.61 -13.73 11.23
C GLU A 253 -36.10 -12.90 10.02
N VAL A 254 -36.45 -11.64 10.22
CA VAL A 254 -37.06 -10.80 9.17
C VAL A 254 -36.02 -10.30 8.17
N LEU A 255 -34.87 -9.84 8.66
CA LEU A 255 -33.83 -9.24 7.82
C LEU A 255 -32.89 -10.30 7.25
N GLY A 256 -32.83 -11.46 7.88
CA GLY A 256 -31.92 -12.54 7.56
C GLY A 256 -30.54 -12.31 8.15
N GLU A 257 -29.72 -13.36 8.08
CA GLU A 257 -28.35 -13.36 8.53
C GLU A 257 -27.37 -13.34 7.35
N SER A 258 -26.20 -12.76 7.57
CA SER A 258 -25.10 -12.81 6.61
C SER A 258 -23.89 -13.47 7.25
N ARG A 259 -23.21 -14.32 6.47
CA ARG A 259 -21.95 -14.96 6.83
C ARG A 259 -20.85 -14.39 5.94
N GLY A 260 -19.95 -13.60 6.50
CA GLY A 260 -18.81 -13.03 5.78
C GLY A 260 -18.53 -11.58 6.15
N ARG A 261 -17.46 -11.02 5.59
CA ARG A 261 -17.32 -9.56 5.53
C ARG A 261 -18.53 -9.04 4.74
N GLY A 262 -19.21 -8.00 5.25
CA GLY A 262 -20.19 -7.27 4.46
C GLY A 262 -19.57 -6.81 3.13
N PRO A 263 -20.37 -6.33 2.17
CA PRO A 263 -19.84 -5.85 0.90
C PRO A 263 -18.62 -4.95 1.13
N PRO A 264 -17.51 -5.15 0.37
CA PRO A 264 -16.24 -4.52 0.65
C PRO A 264 -16.40 -3.04 0.97
N THR A 265 -15.78 -2.61 2.06
CA THR A 265 -15.83 -1.22 2.52
C THR A 265 -15.40 -0.26 1.42
N LYS A 266 -16.37 0.49 0.86
CA LYS A 266 -16.37 1.92 0.50
C LYS A 266 -15.06 2.61 0.05
N GLU A 267 -14.05 1.96 -0.51
CA GLU A 267 -12.90 2.64 -1.12
C GLU A 267 -12.99 2.70 -2.65
N THR A 268 -13.87 1.88 -3.22
CA THR A 268 -14.18 1.79 -4.66
C THR A 268 -15.61 2.24 -4.98
N TRP A 269 -16.21 3.12 -4.18
CA TRP A 269 -17.59 3.59 -4.43
C TRP A 269 -17.76 4.34 -5.76
N TRP A 270 -16.66 4.85 -6.32
CA TRP A 270 -16.60 5.51 -7.64
C TRP A 270 -16.13 4.57 -8.75
N TRP A 271 -15.85 3.30 -8.45
CA TRP A 271 -15.35 2.31 -9.41
C TRP A 271 -16.51 1.60 -10.11
N ASN A 272 -16.98 2.17 -11.22
CA ASN A 272 -18.10 1.65 -12.02
C ASN A 272 -17.61 1.04 -13.35
N GLU A 273 -18.54 0.45 -14.11
CA GLU A 273 -18.22 -0.16 -15.41
C GLU A 273 -17.64 0.84 -16.42
N GLU A 274 -18.14 2.07 -16.45
CA GLU A 274 -17.63 3.14 -17.32
C GLU A 274 -16.14 3.43 -17.06
N VAL A 275 -15.75 3.54 -15.77
CA VAL A 275 -14.36 3.74 -15.36
C VAL A 275 -13.51 2.51 -15.74
N GLN A 276 -14.02 1.30 -15.53
CA GLN A 276 -13.30 0.07 -15.90
C GLN A 276 -13.04 0.00 -17.40
N GLN A 277 -14.05 0.28 -18.22
CA GLN A 277 -13.92 0.30 -19.68
C GLN A 277 -12.94 1.38 -20.15
N ALA A 278 -13.04 2.60 -19.61
CA ALA A 278 -12.12 3.68 -19.96
C ALA A 278 -10.66 3.37 -19.58
N ILE A 279 -10.44 2.77 -18.41
CA ILE A 279 -9.10 2.34 -17.98
C ILE A 279 -8.58 1.18 -18.85
N LYS A 280 -9.44 0.23 -19.22
CA LYS A 280 -9.09 -0.88 -20.13
C LYS A 280 -8.68 -0.34 -21.51
N ALA A 281 -9.48 0.54 -22.10
CA ALA A 281 -9.17 1.19 -23.38
C ALA A 281 -7.85 1.97 -23.31
N LYS A 282 -7.60 2.71 -22.22
CA LYS A 282 -6.32 3.39 -21.98
C LYS A 282 -5.14 2.42 -21.99
N LYS A 283 -5.26 1.28 -21.30
CA LYS A 283 -4.23 0.23 -21.26
C LYS A 283 -3.99 -0.38 -22.64
N GLU A 284 -5.04 -0.59 -23.42
CA GLU A 284 -4.95 -1.15 -24.78
C GLU A 284 -4.27 -0.19 -25.77
N CYS A 285 -4.68 1.09 -25.83
CA CYS A 285 -3.97 2.09 -26.67
C CYS A 285 -2.49 2.17 -26.24
N TYR A 286 -2.17 2.11 -24.94
CA TYR A 286 -0.77 2.14 -24.49
C TYR A 286 0.01 0.91 -24.97
N LYS A 287 -0.56 -0.29 -24.88
CA LYS A 287 0.08 -1.51 -25.40
C LYS A 287 0.35 -1.41 -26.91
N ARG A 288 -0.56 -0.79 -27.68
CA ARG A 288 -0.35 -0.53 -29.12
C ARG A 288 0.78 0.48 -29.35
N LEU A 289 0.76 1.60 -28.64
CA LEU A 289 1.81 2.62 -28.68
C LEU A 289 3.19 2.07 -28.29
N HIS A 290 3.25 1.20 -27.28
CA HIS A 290 4.48 0.56 -26.84
C HIS A 290 5.01 -0.42 -27.90
N LYS A 291 4.13 -1.12 -28.63
CA LYS A 291 4.53 -2.03 -29.72
C LYS A 291 4.97 -1.26 -30.97
N CYS A 292 4.26 -0.19 -31.33
CA CYS A 292 4.52 0.60 -32.52
C CYS A 292 4.33 2.09 -32.19
N ARG A 293 5.43 2.84 -32.19
CA ARG A 293 5.45 4.25 -31.83
C ARG A 293 5.20 5.11 -33.07
N ASN A 294 3.94 5.28 -33.42
CA ASN A 294 3.49 6.17 -34.50
C ASN A 294 2.56 7.27 -33.97
N GLU A 295 2.30 8.27 -34.80
CA GLU A 295 1.51 9.44 -34.42
C GLU A 295 0.06 9.07 -34.08
N ASP A 296 -0.53 8.12 -34.81
CA ASP A 296 -1.91 7.66 -34.61
C ASP A 296 -2.09 6.94 -33.28
N ASN A 297 -1.17 6.04 -32.91
CA ASN A 297 -1.17 5.36 -31.62
C ASN A 297 -0.94 6.37 -30.49
N TYR A 298 -0.10 7.39 -30.71
CA TYR A 298 0.10 8.47 -29.75
C TYR A 298 -1.19 9.27 -29.55
N LYS A 299 -1.89 9.63 -30.63
CA LYS A 299 -3.20 10.29 -30.60
C LYS A 299 -4.26 9.42 -29.89
N CYS A 300 -4.37 8.13 -30.23
CA CYS A 300 -5.23 7.14 -29.55
C CYS A 300 -5.00 7.15 -28.03
N PHE A 301 -3.74 6.96 -27.62
CA PHE A 301 -3.40 6.90 -26.20
C PHE A 301 -3.67 8.23 -25.49
N ARG A 302 -3.35 9.36 -26.12
CA ARG A 302 -3.62 10.69 -25.55
C ARG A 302 -5.11 10.89 -25.32
N GLN A 303 -5.95 10.48 -26.27
CA GLN A 303 -7.40 10.58 -26.15
C GLN A 303 -7.93 9.64 -25.06
N ALA A 304 -7.59 8.36 -25.11
CA ALA A 304 -8.01 7.38 -24.09
C ALA A 304 -7.54 7.77 -22.67
N ARG A 305 -6.38 8.42 -22.54
CA ARG A 305 -5.91 8.98 -21.25
C ARG A 305 -6.79 10.13 -20.77
N LYS A 306 -7.24 11.02 -21.65
CA LYS A 306 -8.18 12.10 -21.30
C LYS A 306 -9.53 11.51 -20.90
N ASP A 307 -10.04 10.54 -21.65
CA ASP A 307 -11.34 9.91 -21.39
C ASP A 307 -11.33 9.16 -20.06
N ALA A 308 -10.27 8.40 -19.77
CA ALA A 308 -10.12 7.75 -18.47
C ALA A 308 -10.06 8.76 -17.31
N LYS A 309 -9.36 9.90 -17.47
CA LYS A 309 -9.35 10.97 -16.45
C LYS A 309 -10.74 11.58 -16.26
N LYS A 310 -11.47 11.81 -17.35
CA LYS A 310 -12.83 12.35 -17.35
C LYS A 310 -13.79 11.39 -16.63
N ALA A 311 -13.81 10.11 -17.02
CA ALA A 311 -14.64 9.08 -16.40
C ALA A 311 -14.39 8.97 -14.88
N VAL A 312 -13.12 8.98 -14.45
CA VAL A 312 -12.78 8.96 -13.02
C VAL A 312 -13.26 10.23 -12.30
N ARG A 313 -13.13 11.41 -12.92
CA ARG A 313 -13.61 12.67 -12.35
C ARG A 313 -15.13 12.66 -12.20
N GLU A 314 -15.86 12.23 -13.23
CA GLU A 314 -17.32 12.17 -13.23
C GLU A 314 -17.84 11.16 -12.22
N ALA A 315 -17.27 9.95 -12.17
CA ALA A 315 -17.66 8.94 -11.20
C ALA A 315 -17.41 9.38 -9.75
N ARG A 316 -16.29 10.07 -9.49
CA ARG A 316 -16.02 10.70 -8.18
C ARG A 316 -16.98 11.83 -7.88
N GLY A 317 -17.33 12.66 -8.86
CA GLY A 317 -18.31 13.74 -8.72
C GLY A 317 -19.68 13.19 -8.33
N LYS A 318 -20.24 12.31 -9.17
CA LYS A 318 -21.57 11.69 -8.98
C LYS A 318 -21.72 11.03 -7.61
N ALA A 319 -20.74 10.25 -7.18
CA ALA A 319 -20.90 9.55 -5.92
C ALA A 319 -20.42 10.34 -4.66
N CYS A 320 -19.89 11.55 -4.84
CA CYS A 320 -19.86 12.57 -3.79
C CYS A 320 -21.12 13.45 -3.74
N GLU A 321 -21.95 13.49 -4.79
CA GLU A 321 -23.12 14.36 -4.90
C GLU A 321 -24.13 14.14 -3.77
N GLY A 322 -24.44 12.87 -3.47
CA GLY A 322 -25.31 12.51 -2.34
C GLY A 322 -24.70 12.78 -0.96
N LEU A 323 -23.37 12.94 -0.85
CA LEU A 323 -22.74 13.47 0.35
C LEU A 323 -22.97 14.99 0.44
N TYR A 324 -22.73 15.73 -0.65
CA TYR A 324 -22.92 17.18 -0.69
C TYR A 324 -24.35 17.60 -0.35
N GLN A 325 -25.36 16.92 -0.91
CA GLN A 325 -26.77 17.18 -0.60
C GLN A 325 -27.12 16.95 0.88
N LYS A 326 -26.45 15.98 1.54
CA LYS A 326 -26.68 15.70 2.97
C LYS A 326 -26.00 16.72 3.87
N LEU A 327 -24.90 17.33 3.45
CA LEU A 327 -24.14 18.32 4.22
C LEU A 327 -24.95 19.61 4.46
N GLU A 328 -25.98 19.87 3.66
CA GLU A 328 -26.92 21.00 3.84
C GLU A 328 -28.00 20.74 4.90
N THR A 329 -28.01 19.55 5.52
CA THR A 329 -28.98 19.16 6.57
C THR A 329 -28.33 19.11 7.95
N LYS A 330 -29.14 19.27 9.02
CA LYS A 330 -28.66 19.12 10.42
C LYS A 330 -28.05 17.75 10.74
N ASP A 331 -28.50 16.68 10.05
CA ASP A 331 -27.88 15.35 10.16
C ASP A 331 -26.53 15.27 9.44
N GLY A 332 -26.32 16.09 8.41
CA GLY A 332 -25.05 16.26 7.70
C GLY A 332 -23.92 16.81 8.56
N GLU A 333 -24.23 17.68 9.52
CA GLU A 333 -23.23 18.20 10.48
C GLU A 333 -22.60 17.06 11.29
N LYS A 334 -23.41 16.12 11.80
CA LYS A 334 -22.91 14.93 12.51
C LYS A 334 -22.06 14.04 11.62
N ASP A 335 -22.38 13.96 10.33
CA ASP A 335 -21.59 13.24 9.33
C ASP A 335 -20.24 13.91 9.07
N ILE A 336 -20.16 15.25 9.07
CA ILE A 336 -18.88 15.98 9.01
C ILE A 336 -18.01 15.62 10.21
N TYR A 337 -18.55 15.68 11.43
CA TYR A 337 -17.80 15.33 12.63
C TYR A 337 -17.32 13.88 12.59
N ARG A 338 -18.14 12.96 12.09
CA ARG A 338 -17.75 11.55 11.89
C ARG A 338 -16.65 11.40 10.85
N ILE A 339 -16.73 12.11 9.73
CA ILE A 339 -15.70 12.12 8.67
C ILE A 339 -14.40 12.75 9.20
N ALA A 340 -14.48 13.86 9.93
CA ALA A 340 -13.33 14.52 10.55
C ALA A 340 -12.63 13.58 11.53
N LYS A 341 -13.38 12.93 12.43
CA LYS A 341 -12.85 11.94 13.38
C LYS A 341 -12.28 10.70 12.68
N GLN A 342 -12.85 10.28 11.56
CA GLN A 342 -12.27 9.24 10.72
C GLN A 342 -10.98 9.69 10.03
N ARG A 343 -10.90 10.94 9.54
CA ARG A 343 -9.68 11.52 8.95
C ARG A 343 -8.58 11.62 10.00
N GLU A 344 -8.89 12.11 11.19
CA GLU A 344 -7.97 12.15 12.33
C GLU A 344 -7.48 10.75 12.74
N ARG A 345 -8.36 9.75 12.76
CA ARG A 345 -7.95 8.36 12.98
C ARG A 345 -7.07 7.82 11.85
N ARG A 346 -7.25 8.29 10.61
CA ARG A 346 -6.44 7.92 9.45
C ARG A 346 -5.10 8.66 9.40
N THR A 347 -4.94 9.80 10.08
CA THR A 347 -3.65 10.48 10.23
C THR A 347 -2.77 9.82 11.30
N LYS A 348 -3.34 8.94 12.14
CA LYS A 348 -2.54 8.11 13.05
C LYS A 348 -1.83 7.03 12.26
N ASP A 349 -0.51 6.98 12.40
CA ASP A 349 0.35 6.03 11.69
C ASP A 349 0.09 4.58 12.11
N LEU A 350 -0.09 4.38 13.41
CA LEU A 350 -0.41 3.09 14.01
C LEU A 350 -1.82 3.14 14.59
N ILE A 351 -2.67 2.22 14.13
CA ILE A 351 -4.06 2.10 14.63
C ILE A 351 -4.12 1.13 15.82
N ARG A 352 -3.16 0.20 15.90
CA ARG A 352 -3.03 -0.79 16.96
C ARG A 352 -1.55 -0.91 17.31
N ILE A 353 -1.21 -0.78 18.59
CA ILE A 353 0.13 -1.03 19.09
C ILE A 353 0.26 -2.56 19.23
N LYS A 354 1.18 -3.17 18.47
CA LYS A 354 1.59 -4.56 18.70
C LYS A 354 2.72 -4.53 19.73
N CYS A 355 2.41 -5.00 20.92
CA CYS A 355 3.42 -5.22 21.95
C CYS A 355 4.14 -6.54 21.63
N ILE A 356 5.46 -6.50 21.55
CA ILE A 356 6.27 -7.72 21.44
C ILE A 356 6.22 -8.39 22.81
N LYS A 357 6.02 -9.70 22.86
CA LYS A 357 5.96 -10.45 24.10
C LYS A 357 6.93 -11.63 24.12
N ASP A 358 7.52 -11.96 25.26
CA ASP A 358 8.38 -13.14 25.42
C ASP A 358 7.57 -14.45 25.39
N GLU A 359 8.26 -15.59 25.51
CA GLU A 359 7.64 -16.93 25.64
C GLU A 359 6.71 -17.04 26.87
N ALA A 360 6.83 -16.14 27.85
CA ALA A 360 5.99 -16.04 29.04
C ALA A 360 4.84 -15.01 28.90
N ASP A 361 4.55 -14.53 27.68
CA ASP A 361 3.49 -13.57 27.35
C ASP A 361 3.64 -12.17 28.03
N ARG A 362 4.86 -11.83 28.47
CA ARG A 362 5.21 -10.51 29.05
C ARG A 362 5.66 -9.56 27.96
N VAL A 363 5.20 -8.31 28.02
CA VAL A 363 5.54 -7.28 27.03
C VAL A 363 7.01 -6.88 27.16
N LEU A 364 7.77 -7.07 26.08
CA LEU A 364 9.15 -6.65 25.93
C LEU A 364 9.18 -5.19 25.50
N VAL A 365 9.98 -4.41 26.22
CA VAL A 365 10.03 -2.94 26.07
C VAL A 365 11.43 -2.47 25.66
N LYS A 366 12.47 -3.29 25.88
CA LYS A 366 13.85 -2.96 25.56
C LYS A 366 14.29 -3.60 24.24
N GLU A 367 15.09 -2.86 23.49
CA GLU A 367 15.56 -3.23 22.15
C GLU A 367 16.43 -4.49 22.17
N ASP A 368 17.27 -4.65 23.19
CA ASP A 368 18.11 -5.85 23.39
C ASP A 368 17.24 -7.10 23.66
N GLU A 369 16.21 -6.97 24.51
CA GLU A 369 15.29 -8.06 24.85
C GLU A 369 14.41 -8.49 23.66
N ILE A 370 14.12 -7.55 22.75
CA ILE A 370 13.37 -7.81 21.50
C ILE A 370 14.26 -8.56 20.49
N ASN A 371 15.55 -8.25 20.45
CA ASN A 371 16.50 -8.83 19.51
C ASN A 371 17.01 -10.23 19.91
N GLU A 372 16.90 -10.61 21.20
CA GLU A 372 17.33 -11.92 21.73
C GLU A 372 16.25 -13.01 21.74
N ARG A 373 15.03 -12.70 21.30
CA ARG A 373 13.94 -13.67 21.11
C ARG A 373 14.11 -14.49 19.84
#